data_AF-A0AB35WKE2-F1
#
_entry.id   AF-A0AB35WKE2-F1
#
_cell.length_a   1.000
_cell.length_b   1.000
_cell.length_c   1.000
_cell.angle_alpha   90.00
_cell.angle_beta   90.00
_cell.angle_gamma   90.00
#
_symmetry.space_group_name_H-M   'P 1'
#
loop_
_entity.id
_entity.type
_entity.pdbx_description
1 polymer ?
#
loop_
_entity_poly.entity_id
_entity_poly.type
_entity_poly.pdbx_seq_one_letter_code
_entity_poly.pdbx_strand_id
1 'polypeptide(L)'
;MSKNKGTDYFYFKPFRSGSVSFPRANEAIYVIDVLSRDDIVYFDDFGYLISERALEVLKKHNLTGVKVDNATVKFSAKHNIRYKNQTLPKFYRLIPTEIVDNELREMFLDENYNLIINKRIKDIITNKDLMRLQRSYFEEIELEDVLDDYEDEAETPVYKNENKSSLKQIIIFTVVMALVAYLFFK
;
A
#
# COMPACT_ATOMS: atom_id res chain seq x y z
N MET A 1 22.54 -0.40 -22.25
CA MET A 1 22.99 -1.20 -21.09
C MET A 1 21.93 -1.07 -20.02
N SER A 2 20.95 -1.98 -19.97
CA SER A 2 19.99 -2.03 -18.86
C SER A 2 20.63 -2.81 -17.71
N LYS A 3 20.81 -2.14 -16.57
CA LYS A 3 21.32 -2.70 -15.32
C LYS A 3 20.12 -2.95 -14.40
N ASN A 4 19.38 -4.03 -14.64
CA ASN A 4 18.51 -4.63 -13.63
C ASN A 4 18.37 -6.14 -13.87
N LYS A 5 19.51 -6.85 -13.93
CA LYS A 5 19.53 -8.30 -13.66
C LYS A 5 19.66 -8.46 -12.15
N GLY A 6 18.56 -8.57 -11.42
CA GLY A 6 18.68 -8.62 -9.96
C GLY A 6 17.54 -9.24 -9.16
N THR A 7 16.29 -8.85 -9.39
CA THR A 7 15.22 -9.26 -8.47
C THR A 7 13.87 -9.24 -9.18
N ASP A 8 13.36 -10.43 -9.48
CA ASP A 8 11.99 -10.59 -9.96
C ASP A 8 11.04 -10.19 -8.81
N TYR A 9 10.12 -9.27 -9.08
CA TYR A 9 9.07 -8.85 -8.17
C TYR A 9 7.73 -9.45 -8.60
N PHE A 10 6.82 -9.59 -7.64
CA PHE A 10 5.53 -10.20 -7.89
C PHE A 10 4.42 -9.48 -7.14
N TYR A 11 3.30 -9.21 -7.81
CA TYR A 11 2.06 -8.98 -7.10
C TYR A 11 1.63 -10.28 -6.42
N PHE A 12 1.51 -10.24 -5.11
CA PHE A 12 1.00 -11.32 -4.30
C PHE A 12 -0.47 -11.06 -3.99
N LYS A 13 -1.34 -11.96 -4.43
CA LYS A 13 -2.80 -11.88 -4.22
C LYS A 13 -3.25 -13.05 -3.33
N PRO A 14 -3.26 -12.88 -1.98
CA PRO A 14 -3.70 -13.91 -1.05
C PRO A 14 -5.21 -14.18 -1.14
N PHE A 15 -5.67 -15.24 -0.50
CA PHE A 15 -7.10 -15.53 -0.41
C PHE A 15 -7.85 -14.44 0.37
N ARG A 16 -8.90 -13.89 -0.23
CA ARG A 16 -9.81 -12.92 0.41
C ARG A 16 -10.74 -13.60 1.42
N SER A 17 -10.59 -13.24 2.69
CA SER A 17 -11.25 -13.87 3.85
C SER A 17 -12.43 -13.06 4.39
N GLY A 18 -12.46 -11.75 4.15
CA GLY A 18 -13.52 -10.86 4.62
C GLY A 18 -13.11 -9.39 4.52
N SER A 19 -13.53 -8.58 5.50
CA SER A 19 -13.29 -7.13 5.54
C SER A 19 -12.71 -6.65 6.85
N VAL A 20 -12.17 -5.43 6.86
CA VAL A 20 -11.73 -4.73 8.08
C VAL A 20 -12.81 -3.74 8.52
N SER A 21 -13.00 -3.61 9.83
CA SER A 21 -13.90 -2.62 10.45
C SER A 21 -13.09 -1.74 11.38
N PHE A 22 -13.30 -0.43 11.30
CA PHE A 22 -12.65 0.56 12.16
C PHE A 22 -13.68 1.24 13.08
N PRO A 23 -14.12 0.60 14.17
CA PRO A 23 -15.06 1.22 15.12
C PRO A 23 -14.48 2.48 15.78
N ARG A 24 -13.15 2.60 15.86
CA ARG A 24 -12.42 3.79 16.35
C ARG A 24 -11.16 3.99 15.52
N ALA A 25 -10.61 5.19 15.57
CA ALA A 25 -9.31 5.49 14.98
C ALA A 25 -8.24 4.53 15.53
N ASN A 26 -7.46 3.91 14.64
CA ASN A 26 -6.41 2.94 14.94
C ASN A 26 -6.88 1.61 15.58
N GLU A 27 -8.18 1.36 15.68
CA GLU A 27 -8.73 0.09 16.18
C GLU A 27 -9.25 -0.74 15.01
N ALA A 28 -8.38 -1.57 14.41
CA ALA A 28 -8.76 -2.45 13.31
C ALA A 28 -9.33 -3.78 13.82
N ILE A 29 -10.58 -4.08 13.45
CA ILE A 29 -11.22 -5.37 13.71
C ILE A 29 -11.37 -6.13 12.39
N TYR A 30 -10.73 -7.28 12.28
CA TYR A 30 -10.80 -8.14 11.11
C TYR A 30 -12.02 -9.05 11.21
N VAL A 31 -12.91 -8.95 10.22
CA VAL A 31 -14.18 -9.69 10.18
C VAL A 31 -14.08 -10.81 9.15
N ILE A 32 -14.02 -12.05 9.63
CA ILE A 32 -13.92 -13.24 8.77
C ILE A 32 -15.31 -13.65 8.27
N ASP A 33 -15.49 -13.61 6.95
CA ASP A 33 -16.66 -14.17 6.27
C ASP A 33 -16.43 -15.62 5.87
N VAL A 34 -15.26 -15.90 5.30
CA VAL A 34 -14.89 -17.23 4.79
C VAL A 34 -13.57 -17.64 5.39
N LEU A 35 -13.60 -18.64 6.27
CA LEU A 35 -12.35 -19.15 6.83
C LEU A 35 -11.58 -19.98 5.81
N SER A 36 -10.33 -19.58 5.56
CA SER A 36 -9.37 -20.34 4.77
C SER A 36 -8.42 -21.15 5.66
N ARG A 37 -7.81 -22.18 5.07
CA ARG A 37 -6.65 -22.87 5.66
C ARG A 37 -5.32 -22.27 5.23
N ASP A 38 -5.36 -21.26 4.36
CA ASP A 38 -4.19 -20.53 3.91
C ASP A 38 -3.57 -19.77 5.09
N ASP A 39 -2.24 -19.77 5.15
CA ASP A 39 -1.47 -19.20 6.25
C ASP A 39 -1.27 -17.68 6.10
N ILE A 40 -1.56 -17.13 4.92
CA ILE A 40 -1.64 -15.68 4.66
C ILE A 40 -2.98 -15.41 3.97
N VAL A 41 -3.74 -14.45 4.49
CA VAL A 41 -5.06 -14.08 3.97
C VAL A 41 -5.21 -12.57 3.89
N TYR A 42 -6.03 -12.14 2.93
CA TYR A 42 -6.36 -10.75 2.65
C TYR A 42 -7.76 -10.40 3.16
N PHE A 43 -7.92 -9.16 3.61
CA PHE A 43 -9.18 -8.54 3.99
C PHE A 43 -9.31 -7.20 3.25
N ASP A 44 -10.53 -6.86 2.88
CA ASP A 44 -10.84 -5.56 2.28
C ASP A 44 -10.29 -4.41 3.15
N ASP A 45 -9.95 -3.29 2.52
CA ASP A 45 -9.22 -2.17 3.12
C ASP A 45 -7.75 -2.52 3.47
N PHE A 46 -7.13 -3.34 2.61
CA PHE A 46 -5.69 -3.61 2.61
C PHE A 46 -5.16 -4.28 3.88
N GLY A 47 -6.03 -5.08 4.52
CA GLY A 47 -5.70 -5.81 5.73
C GLY A 47 -5.10 -7.19 5.43
N TYR A 48 -3.90 -7.47 5.94
CA TYR A 48 -3.28 -8.79 5.81
C TYR A 48 -3.21 -9.48 7.17
N LEU A 49 -3.69 -10.71 7.25
CA LEU A 49 -3.49 -11.58 8.43
C LEU A 49 -2.62 -12.77 8.08
N ILE A 50 -1.78 -13.15 9.02
CA ILE A 50 -0.92 -14.33 8.95
C ILE A 50 -1.21 -15.27 10.11
N SER A 51 -1.11 -16.57 9.86
CA SER A 51 -1.16 -17.59 10.90
C SER A 51 0.11 -17.58 11.75
N GLU A 52 0.06 -18.18 12.94
CA GLU A 52 1.24 -18.34 13.81
C GLU A 52 2.39 -19.06 13.10
N ARG A 53 2.07 -20.04 12.26
CA ARG A 53 3.06 -20.75 11.42
C ARG A 53 3.74 -19.83 10.43
N ALA A 54 2.98 -19.03 9.69
CA ALA A 54 3.55 -18.06 8.75
C ALA A 54 4.44 -17.07 9.49
N LEU A 55 4.01 -16.56 10.64
CA LEU A 55 4.83 -15.68 11.47
C LEU A 55 6.16 -16.30 11.87
N GLU A 56 6.17 -17.55 12.33
CA GLU A 56 7.39 -18.26 12.71
C GLU A 56 8.35 -18.44 11.52
N VAL A 57 7.83 -18.81 10.36
CA VAL A 57 8.63 -18.97 9.14
C VAL A 57 9.21 -17.62 8.70
N LEU A 58 8.40 -16.57 8.61
CA LEU A 58 8.88 -15.24 8.19
C LEU A 58 9.93 -14.67 9.15
N LYS A 59 9.78 -14.90 10.47
CA LYS A 59 10.79 -14.55 11.48
C LYS A 59 12.08 -15.34 11.31
N LYS A 60 12.00 -16.66 11.13
CA LYS A 60 13.16 -17.54 10.95
C LYS A 60 13.99 -17.14 9.72
N HIS A 61 13.32 -16.63 8.68
CA HIS A 61 13.95 -16.19 7.44
C HIS A 61 14.34 -14.70 7.43
N ASN A 62 14.21 -13.98 8.55
CA ASN A 62 14.56 -12.56 8.68
C ASN A 62 13.90 -11.68 7.60
N LEU A 63 12.57 -11.79 7.44
CA LEU A 63 11.81 -10.91 6.56
C LEU A 63 11.99 -9.44 6.98
N THR A 64 12.28 -8.57 6.01
CA THR A 64 12.31 -7.11 6.18
C THR A 64 11.11 -6.43 5.51
N GLY A 65 10.89 -5.14 5.78
CA GLY A 65 9.83 -4.35 5.12
C GLY A 65 8.42 -4.51 5.72
N VAL A 66 8.26 -5.23 6.83
CA VAL A 66 6.95 -5.43 7.47
C VAL A 66 7.00 -5.24 8.97
N LYS A 67 5.87 -4.82 9.55
CA LYS A 67 5.61 -4.89 10.99
C LYS A 67 4.58 -5.99 11.25
N VAL A 68 4.68 -6.63 12.42
CA VAL A 68 3.72 -7.64 12.85
C VAL A 68 3.23 -7.33 14.26
N ASP A 69 1.92 -7.43 14.47
CA ASP A 69 1.28 -7.27 15.77
C ASP A 69 0.06 -8.18 15.96
N ASN A 70 -0.57 -8.09 17.13
CA ASN A 70 -1.74 -8.89 17.45
C ASN A 70 -2.97 -8.35 16.70
N ALA A 71 -3.71 -9.24 16.06
CA ALA A 71 -4.95 -8.87 15.37
C ALA A 71 -6.17 -9.10 16.28
N THR A 72 -7.08 -8.14 16.30
CA THR A 72 -8.44 -8.34 16.83
C THR A 72 -9.30 -8.92 15.72
N VAL A 73 -9.75 -10.16 15.88
CA VAL A 73 -10.45 -10.91 14.83
C VAL A 73 -11.79 -11.42 15.36
N LYS A 74 -12.82 -11.41 14.51
CA LYS A 74 -14.12 -12.02 14.80
C LYS A 74 -14.72 -12.65 13.54
N PHE A 75 -15.62 -13.60 13.73
CA PHE A 75 -16.45 -14.10 12.64
C PHE A 75 -17.59 -13.13 12.32
N SER A 76 -17.95 -13.03 11.05
CA SER A 76 -19.14 -12.30 10.65
C SER A 76 -20.41 -12.99 11.15
N ALA A 77 -21.49 -12.23 11.27
CA ALA A 77 -22.79 -12.80 11.65
C ALA A 77 -23.22 -13.92 10.67
N LYS A 78 -22.97 -13.72 9.36
CA LYS A 78 -23.23 -14.70 8.31
C LYS A 78 -22.44 -15.99 8.54
N HIS A 79 -21.16 -15.88 8.89
CA HIS A 79 -20.33 -17.03 9.22
C HIS A 79 -20.86 -17.78 10.44
N ASN A 80 -21.14 -17.08 11.53
CA ASN A 80 -21.63 -17.68 12.79
C ASN A 80 -22.99 -18.36 12.63
N ILE A 81 -23.89 -17.84 11.80
CA ILE A 81 -25.17 -18.49 11.48
C ILE A 81 -24.94 -19.85 10.81
N ARG A 82 -23.95 -19.91 9.89
CA ARG A 82 -23.64 -21.11 9.12
C ARG A 82 -22.80 -22.11 9.91
N TYR A 83 -21.91 -21.64 10.78
CA TYR A 83 -20.91 -22.44 11.50
C TYR A 83 -20.88 -22.10 12.99
N LYS A 84 -21.92 -22.53 13.72
CA LYS A 84 -22.19 -22.08 15.11
C LYS A 84 -21.11 -22.39 16.15
N ASN A 85 -20.30 -23.42 15.94
CA ASN A 85 -19.32 -23.92 16.93
C ASN A 85 -17.88 -23.80 16.45
N GLN A 86 -17.63 -23.00 15.40
CA GLN A 86 -16.30 -22.86 14.85
C GLN A 86 -15.44 -22.00 15.76
N THR A 87 -14.24 -22.49 16.07
CA THR A 87 -13.27 -21.73 16.87
C THR A 87 -12.50 -20.77 15.98
N LEU A 88 -12.26 -19.58 16.50
CA LEU A 88 -11.48 -18.56 15.82
C LEU A 88 -10.00 -18.93 15.89
N PRO A 89 -9.30 -19.09 14.74
CA PRO A 89 -7.86 -19.28 14.77
C PRO A 89 -7.18 -18.01 15.27
N LYS A 90 -6.01 -18.19 15.87
CA LYS A 90 -5.13 -17.09 16.24
C LYS A 90 -4.46 -16.56 14.98
N PHE A 91 -4.58 -15.26 14.78
CA PHE A 91 -3.96 -14.55 13.67
C PHE A 91 -3.13 -13.38 14.19
N TYR A 92 -2.16 -13.00 13.38
CA TYR A 92 -1.36 -11.80 13.55
C TYR A 92 -1.60 -10.88 12.37
N ARG A 93 -1.58 -9.58 12.62
CA ARG A 93 -1.69 -8.60 11.55
C ARG A 93 -0.31 -8.38 10.97
N LEU A 94 -0.23 -8.48 9.65
CA LEU A 94 0.93 -8.17 8.85
C LEU A 94 0.70 -6.78 8.26
N ILE A 95 1.60 -5.85 8.56
CA ILE A 95 1.54 -4.47 8.10
C ILE A 95 2.73 -4.27 7.17
N PRO A 96 2.56 -4.43 5.86
CA PRO A 96 3.61 -4.06 4.93
C PRO A 96 3.80 -2.56 4.98
N THR A 97 5.04 -2.14 4.80
CA THR A 97 5.39 -0.72 4.79
C THR A 97 5.35 -0.18 3.36
N GLU A 98 4.95 1.07 3.19
CA GLU A 98 5.01 1.78 1.89
C GLU A 98 6.47 1.98 1.47
N ILE A 99 6.73 2.10 0.17
CA ILE A 99 8.08 2.39 -0.35
C ILE A 99 8.58 3.71 0.24
N VAL A 100 9.80 3.72 0.80
CA VAL A 100 10.49 4.94 1.23
C VAL A 100 11.92 4.84 0.71
N ASP A 101 12.36 5.87 -0.01
CA ASP A 101 13.76 6.15 -0.36
C ASP A 101 14.55 5.05 -1.10
N ASN A 102 14.00 4.51 -2.20
CA ASN A 102 14.76 3.66 -3.14
C ASN A 102 15.40 2.41 -2.50
N GLU A 103 14.95 2.02 -1.30
CA GLU A 103 15.42 0.82 -0.61
C GLU A 103 14.71 -0.42 -1.16
N LEU A 104 15.49 -1.43 -1.57
CA LEU A 104 14.99 -2.72 -2.03
C LEU A 104 14.31 -3.49 -0.88
N ARG A 105 13.00 -3.28 -0.71
CA ARG A 105 12.19 -4.00 0.27
C ARG A 105 11.76 -5.36 -0.27
N GLU A 106 11.64 -6.32 0.64
CA GLU A 106 11.25 -7.69 0.30
C GLU A 106 9.75 -7.89 0.19
N MET A 107 8.98 -7.07 0.92
CA MET A 107 7.53 -7.02 0.91
C MET A 107 7.06 -5.61 1.21
N PHE A 108 6.18 -5.05 0.37
CA PHE A 108 5.69 -3.68 0.47
C PHE A 108 4.36 -3.50 -0.27
N LEU A 109 3.72 -2.34 -0.10
CA LEU A 109 2.54 -1.94 -0.88
C LEU A 109 2.96 -0.95 -1.97
N ASP A 110 2.37 -1.08 -3.16
CA ASP A 110 2.38 -0.01 -4.17
C ASP A 110 1.34 1.08 -3.82
N GLU A 111 1.24 2.11 -4.67
CA GLU A 111 0.31 3.22 -4.53
C GLU A 111 -1.16 2.82 -4.58
N ASN A 112 -1.45 1.71 -5.26
CA ASN A 112 -2.77 1.11 -5.36
C ASN A 112 -3.03 0.12 -4.20
N TYR A 113 -2.14 0.07 -3.21
CA TYR A 113 -2.14 -0.82 -2.06
C TYR A 113 -2.16 -2.32 -2.42
N ASN A 114 -1.60 -2.68 -3.58
CA ASN A 114 -1.31 -4.05 -3.94
C ASN A 114 -0.05 -4.53 -3.19
N LEU A 115 -0.11 -5.75 -2.66
CA LEU A 115 1.04 -6.36 -1.99
C LEU A 115 2.04 -6.86 -3.02
N ILE A 116 3.25 -6.28 -2.99
CA ILE A 116 4.38 -6.70 -3.79
C ILE A 116 5.36 -7.47 -2.91
N ILE A 117 5.89 -8.57 -3.46
CA ILE A 117 6.95 -9.37 -2.84
C ILE A 117 8.08 -9.62 -3.83
N ASN A 118 9.31 -9.74 -3.33
CA ASN A 118 10.41 -10.18 -4.16
C ASN A 118 10.44 -11.72 -4.33
N LYS A 119 11.30 -12.20 -5.22
CA LYS A 119 11.55 -13.62 -5.46
C LYS A 119 11.87 -14.42 -4.20
N ARG A 120 12.72 -13.89 -3.31
CA ARG A 120 13.11 -14.60 -2.06
C ARG A 120 11.88 -14.93 -1.21
N ILE A 121 11.01 -13.94 -1.02
CA ILE A 121 9.78 -14.12 -0.24
C ILE A 121 8.82 -15.06 -0.95
N LYS A 122 8.65 -14.91 -2.27
CA LYS A 122 7.85 -15.84 -3.08
C LYS A 122 8.31 -17.29 -2.88
N ASP A 123 9.60 -17.56 -2.95
CA ASP A 123 10.15 -18.91 -2.78
C ASP A 123 9.90 -19.47 -1.37
N ILE A 124 10.01 -18.62 -0.33
CA ILE A 124 9.72 -19.02 1.06
C ILE A 124 8.24 -19.36 1.22
N ILE A 125 7.34 -18.49 0.77
CA ILE A 125 5.91 -18.64 1.06
C ILE A 125 5.21 -19.66 0.15
N THR A 126 5.78 -19.96 -1.01
CA THR A 126 5.29 -21.02 -1.91
C THR A 126 5.83 -22.42 -1.54
N ASN A 127 6.81 -22.50 -0.66
CA ASN A 127 7.29 -23.78 -0.15
C ASN A 127 6.21 -24.46 0.72
N LYS A 128 5.64 -25.54 0.18
CA LYS A 128 4.54 -26.29 0.80
C LYS A 128 4.90 -26.97 2.13
N ASP A 129 6.19 -27.20 2.38
CA ASP A 129 6.67 -27.76 3.64
C ASP A 129 6.72 -26.69 4.75
N LEU A 130 6.79 -25.41 4.38
CA LEU A 130 6.87 -24.28 5.30
C LEU A 130 5.51 -23.60 5.51
N MET A 131 4.75 -23.39 4.43
CA MET A 131 3.49 -22.65 4.44
C MET A 131 2.42 -23.30 3.58
N ARG A 132 1.16 -23.00 3.89
CA ARG A 132 0.00 -23.36 3.08
C ARG A 132 -0.56 -22.12 2.41
N LEU A 133 -0.42 -22.03 1.10
CA LEU A 133 -1.06 -21.00 0.26
C LEU A 133 -1.74 -21.69 -0.91
N GLN A 134 -2.92 -22.28 -0.69
CA GLN A 134 -3.59 -23.09 -1.70
C GLN A 134 -4.36 -22.24 -2.72
N ARG A 135 -4.77 -21.04 -2.33
CA ARG A 135 -5.69 -20.19 -3.11
C ARG A 135 -5.08 -18.83 -3.45
N SER A 136 -3.78 -18.68 -3.24
CA SER A 136 -3.07 -17.44 -3.56
C SER A 136 -2.57 -17.44 -5.00
N TYR A 137 -2.47 -16.26 -5.59
CA TYR A 137 -1.97 -16.04 -6.94
C TYR A 137 -0.77 -15.09 -6.94
N PHE A 138 0.10 -15.24 -7.94
CA PHE A 138 1.30 -14.45 -8.14
C PHE A 138 1.35 -13.96 -9.59
N GLU A 139 1.63 -12.68 -9.77
CA GLU A 139 1.83 -12.05 -11.07
C GLU A 139 3.22 -11.44 -11.09
N GLU A 140 4.05 -11.80 -12.06
CA GLU A 140 5.39 -11.22 -12.20
C GLU A 140 5.28 -9.77 -12.70
N ILE A 141 6.12 -8.89 -12.18
CA ILE A 141 6.11 -7.46 -12.51
C ILE A 141 7.53 -6.93 -12.72
N GLU A 142 7.66 -5.97 -13.63
CA GLU A 142 8.86 -5.17 -13.79
C GLU A 142 8.80 -4.02 -12.77
N LEU A 143 9.84 -3.86 -11.94
CA LEU A 143 9.83 -2.85 -10.88
C LEU A 143 9.82 -1.42 -11.43
N GLU A 144 10.37 -1.24 -12.63
CA GLU A 144 10.37 0.03 -13.36
C GLU A 144 8.93 0.53 -13.60
N ASP A 145 7.99 -0.37 -13.97
CA ASP A 145 6.57 -0.03 -14.12
C ASP A 145 5.87 0.35 -12.80
N VAL A 146 6.43 -0.07 -11.65
CA VAL A 146 5.89 0.25 -10.31
C VAL A 146 6.49 1.54 -9.76
N LEU A 147 7.75 1.83 -10.11
CA LEU A 147 8.48 3.01 -9.64
C LEU A 147 8.26 4.23 -10.54
N ASP A 148 7.87 4.07 -11.81
CA ASP A 148 7.53 5.18 -12.71
C ASP A 148 6.32 5.99 -12.22
N ASP A 149 5.44 5.41 -11.39
CA ASP A 149 4.38 6.17 -10.71
C ASP A 149 4.92 7.05 -9.54
N TYR A 150 6.10 6.71 -8.99
CA TYR A 150 6.75 7.47 -7.91
C TYR A 150 7.66 8.61 -8.41
N GLU A 151 8.06 8.61 -9.69
CA GLU A 151 8.86 9.66 -10.32
C GLU A 151 7.98 10.60 -11.18
N ASP A 152 7.11 11.40 -10.57
CA ASP A 152 6.77 12.79 -11.01
C ASP A 152 5.60 13.46 -10.26
N GLU A 153 5.40 13.20 -8.96
CA GLU A 153 4.91 14.29 -8.10
C GLU A 153 6.11 15.07 -7.58
N ALA A 154 6.76 15.82 -8.49
CA ALA A 154 7.56 16.95 -8.07
C ALA A 154 6.71 17.76 -7.09
N GLU A 155 7.11 17.77 -5.80
CA GLU A 155 6.42 18.49 -4.74
C GLU A 155 5.92 19.81 -5.31
N THR A 156 4.60 19.94 -5.53
CA THR A 156 4.08 21.25 -5.91
C THR A 156 4.46 22.16 -4.75
N PRO A 157 5.31 23.18 -4.96
CA PRO A 157 5.82 23.95 -3.85
C PRO A 157 4.62 24.53 -3.12
N VAL A 158 4.50 24.24 -1.81
CA VAL A 158 3.41 24.71 -0.93
C VAL A 158 3.29 26.25 -1.00
N TYR A 159 4.37 26.91 -1.38
CA TYR A 159 4.32 28.26 -1.92
C TYR A 159 4.24 28.20 -3.44
N LYS A 160 3.07 28.57 -3.99
CA LYS A 160 3.07 29.24 -5.29
C LYS A 160 4.00 30.43 -5.12
N ASN A 161 5.20 30.37 -5.70
CA ASN A 161 5.81 31.60 -6.18
C ASN A 161 4.88 32.09 -7.27
N GLU A 162 3.86 32.84 -6.85
CA GLU A 162 3.27 33.85 -7.69
C GLU A 162 4.46 34.71 -8.14
N ASN A 163 5.01 34.41 -9.31
CA ASN A 163 5.36 35.48 -10.21
C ASN A 163 4.05 36.17 -10.57
N LYS A 164 3.51 36.93 -9.60
CA LYS A 164 2.60 38.04 -9.83
C LYS A 164 3.37 38.91 -10.80
N SER A 165 3.11 38.72 -12.09
CA SER A 165 2.52 39.70 -13.01
C SER A 165 2.64 41.19 -12.63
N SER A 166 3.72 41.59 -11.97
CA SER A 166 4.03 42.96 -11.56
C SER A 166 4.31 43.78 -12.81
N LEU A 167 4.93 43.18 -13.83
CA LEU A 167 5.16 43.82 -15.13
C LEU A 167 3.86 44.16 -15.87
N LYS A 168 2.89 43.24 -15.92
CA LYS A 168 1.56 43.48 -16.54
C LYS A 168 0.75 44.53 -15.78
N GLN A 169 0.81 44.54 -14.45
CA GLN A 169 0.14 45.55 -13.62
C GLN A 169 0.80 46.92 -13.72
N ILE A 170 2.14 46.98 -13.78
CA ILE A 170 2.89 48.22 -14.03
C ILE A 170 2.53 48.79 -15.40
N ILE A 171 2.51 47.97 -16.46
CA ILE A 171 2.13 48.43 -17.80
C ILE A 171 0.70 48.99 -17.82
N ILE A 172 -0.26 48.29 -17.21
CA ILE A 172 -1.65 48.77 -17.14
C ILE A 172 -1.71 50.09 -16.36
N PHE A 173 -1.00 50.19 -15.23
CA PHE A 173 -0.95 51.41 -14.44
C PHE A 173 -0.35 52.59 -15.23
N THR A 174 0.74 52.38 -15.97
CA THR A 174 1.36 53.42 -16.81
C THR A 174 0.44 53.88 -17.92
N VAL A 175 -0.29 52.97 -18.58
CA VAL A 175 -1.24 53.32 -19.65
C VAL A 175 -2.42 54.13 -19.11
N VAL A 176 -2.97 53.75 -17.94
CA VAL A 176 -4.05 54.50 -17.29
C VAL A 176 -3.58 55.90 -16.89
N MET A 177 -2.39 56.02 -16.27
CA MET A 177 -1.84 57.32 -15.88
C MET A 177 -1.54 58.22 -17.09
N ALA A 178 -1.06 57.66 -18.20
CA ALA A 178 -0.83 58.41 -19.44
C ALA A 178 -2.15 58.91 -20.06
N LEU A 179 -3.21 58.09 -20.06
CA LEU A 179 -4.54 58.49 -20.52
C LEU A 179 -5.15 59.60 -19.66
N VAL A 180 -5.03 59.49 -18.34
CA VAL A 180 -5.48 60.53 -17.40
C VAL A 180 -4.69 61.81 -17.63
N ALA A 181 -3.36 61.74 -17.71
CA ALA A 181 -2.53 62.92 -17.97
C ALA A 181 -2.88 63.59 -19.31
N TYR A 182 -3.12 62.81 -20.37
CA TYR A 182 -3.55 63.35 -21.67
C TYR A 182 -4.91 64.05 -21.61
N LEU A 183 -5.84 63.56 -20.79
CA LEU A 183 -7.16 64.16 -20.61
C LEU A 183 -7.17 65.41 -19.73
N PHE A 184 -6.19 65.57 -18.83
CA PHE A 184 -6.13 66.71 -17.89
C PHE A 184 -5.14 67.80 -18.30
N PHE A 185 -4.14 67.51 -19.13
CA PHE A 185 -3.12 68.47 -19.59
C PHE A 185 -3.23 68.81 -21.07
N LYS A 186 -4.37 68.51 -21.70
CA LYS A 186 -4.78 69.00 -23.02
C LYS A 186 -6.10 69.76 -22.87
#